data_AF-W7T897-F1
#
_entry.id   AF-W7T897-F1
#
_cell.length_a   1.000
_cell.length_b   1.000
_cell.length_c   1.000
_cell.angle_alpha   90.00
_cell.angle_beta   90.00
_cell.angle_gamma   90.00
#
_symmetry.space_group_name_H-M   'P 1'
#
loop_
_entity.id
_entity.type
_entity.pdbx_description
1 polymer ?
#
loop_
_entity_poly.entity_id
_entity_poly.type
_entity_poly.pdbx_seq_one_letter_code
_entity_poly.pdbx_strand_id
1 'polypeptide(L)'
;MWLYQPFPEQTERWSHDWRAHHDRVRSTAARVAVLGRTYSPKTLHERNSWMLRDAQALVCVSDPEHRGGGTHATLQQARSRRMPVIHIDVRRRDTRLVLPHDS
;
A
#
# COMPACT_ATOMS: atom_id res chain seq x y z
N MET A 1 7.02 7.63 -10.43
CA MET A 1 6.52 6.67 -9.41
C MET A 1 7.55 6.53 -8.30
N TRP A 2 7.13 6.45 -7.04
CA TRP A 2 7.99 6.15 -5.89
C TRP A 2 7.69 4.74 -5.39
N LEU A 3 8.72 4.00 -5.00
CA LEU A 3 8.61 2.64 -4.47
C LEU A 3 9.05 2.61 -3.01
N TYR A 4 8.20 2.04 -2.16
CA TYR A 4 8.50 1.83 -0.74
C TYR A 4 8.62 0.34 -0.45
N GLN A 5 9.83 -0.09 -0.12
CA GLN A 5 10.15 -1.45 0.23
C GLN A 5 10.37 -1.53 1.76
N PRO A 6 9.72 -2.44 2.49
CA PRO A 6 9.82 -2.50 3.94
C PRO A 6 11.20 -3.01 4.41
N PHE A 7 11.83 -3.94 3.68
CA PHE A 7 13.17 -4.49 3.96
C PHE A 7 13.77 -5.12 2.68
N PRO A 8 15.11 -5.27 2.56
CA PRO A 8 15.76 -5.73 1.33
C PRO A 8 15.26 -7.08 0.81
N GLU A 9 15.01 -8.03 1.71
CA GLU A 9 14.69 -9.43 1.41
C GLU A 9 13.20 -9.68 1.12
N GLN A 10 12.38 -8.63 0.99
CA GLN A 10 10.91 -8.77 0.83
C GLN A 10 10.51 -9.74 -0.29
N THR A 11 11.29 -9.79 -1.36
CA THR A 11 10.97 -10.54 -2.57
C THR A 11 11.52 -11.96 -2.59
N GLU A 12 12.32 -12.37 -1.60
CA GLU A 12 13.06 -13.66 -1.64
C GLU A 12 12.15 -14.88 -1.78
N ARG A 13 10.97 -14.83 -1.17
CA ARG A 13 9.98 -15.91 -1.18
C ARG A 13 9.01 -15.85 -2.36
N TRP A 14 9.15 -14.88 -3.26
CA TRP A 14 8.25 -14.74 -4.41
C TRP A 14 8.66 -15.69 -5.53
N SER A 15 7.69 -16.02 -6.40
CA SER A 15 8.00 -16.74 -7.64
C SER A 15 8.98 -15.93 -8.50
N HIS A 16 9.68 -16.61 -9.40
CA HIS A 16 10.60 -15.96 -10.33
C HIS A 16 9.92 -14.81 -11.11
N ASP A 17 8.71 -15.03 -11.63
CA ASP A 17 8.00 -14.05 -12.44
C ASP A 17 7.62 -12.79 -11.65
N TRP A 18 7.23 -12.94 -10.38
CA TRP A 18 6.94 -11.81 -9.51
C TRP A 18 8.20 -11.03 -9.12
N ARG A 19 9.33 -11.72 -8.89
CA ARG A 19 10.62 -11.05 -8.68
C ARG A 19 11.04 -10.26 -9.92
N ALA A 20 11.00 -10.88 -11.09
CA ALA A 20 11.33 -10.22 -12.35
C ALA A 20 10.41 -9.03 -12.65
N HIS A 21 9.10 -9.16 -12.38
CA HIS A 21 8.17 -8.05 -12.51
C HIS A 21 8.51 -6.91 -11.55
N HIS A 22 8.78 -7.22 -10.28
CA HIS A 22 9.17 -6.23 -9.29
C HIS A 22 10.46 -5.50 -9.66
N ASP A 23 11.49 -6.21 -10.14
CA ASP A 23 12.75 -5.60 -10.54
C ASP A 23 12.59 -4.65 -11.72
N ARG A 24 11.71 -5.00 -12.69
CA ARG A 24 11.31 -4.07 -13.77
C ARG A 24 10.65 -2.82 -13.21
N VAL A 25 9.65 -2.95 -12.33
CA VAL A 25 8.96 -1.80 -11.70
C VAL A 25 9.95 -0.96 -10.89
N ARG A 26 10.84 -1.60 -10.11
CA ARG A 26 11.86 -0.93 -9.31
C ARG A 26 12.85 -0.15 -10.16
N SER A 27 13.29 -0.70 -11.31
CA SER A 27 14.22 -0.03 -12.22
C SER A 27 13.67 1.26 -12.83
N THR A 28 12.34 1.41 -12.87
CA THR A 28 11.66 2.60 -13.41
C THR A 28 11.18 3.57 -12.33
N ALA A 29 11.41 3.24 -11.05
CA ALA A 29 11.00 4.11 -9.96
C ALA A 29 11.92 5.33 -9.86
N ALA A 30 11.33 6.53 -9.84
CA ALA A 30 12.07 7.78 -9.66
C ALA A 30 12.71 7.87 -8.25
N ARG A 31 12.16 7.12 -7.29
CA ARG A 31 12.70 6.99 -5.94
C ARG A 31 12.39 5.61 -5.40
N VAL A 32 13.38 5.01 -4.74
CA VAL A 32 13.22 3.77 -3.96
C VAL A 32 13.60 4.06 -2.52
N ALA A 33 12.69 3.83 -1.59
CA ALA A 33 12.93 3.95 -0.15
C ALA A 33 12.84 2.55 0.50
N VAL A 34 13.94 2.11 1.12
CA VAL A 34 13.98 0.88 1.93
C VAL A 34 13.98 1.29 3.40
N LEU A 35 12.98 0.87 4.18
CA LEU A 35 12.73 1.44 5.51
C LEU A 35 13.32 0.65 6.67
N GLY A 36 13.43 -0.67 6.54
CA GLY A 36 13.98 -1.58 7.53
C GLY A 36 15.21 -2.30 7.01
N ARG A 37 16.00 -2.84 7.93
CA ARG A 37 17.14 -3.72 7.60
C ARG A 37 16.73 -5.18 7.47
N THR A 38 15.69 -5.59 8.20
CA THR A 38 15.20 -6.98 8.26
C THR A 38 13.69 -7.00 8.42
N TYR A 39 13.08 -8.17 8.21
CA TYR A 39 11.64 -8.36 8.41
C TYR A 39 11.23 -8.08 9.87
N SER A 40 10.23 -7.20 10.03
CA SER A 40 9.42 -7.13 11.23
C SER A 40 8.02 -6.62 10.90
N PRO A 41 6.98 -6.98 11.68
CA PRO A 41 5.65 -6.38 11.52
C PRO A 41 5.68 -4.84 11.57
N LYS A 42 6.56 -4.26 12.39
CA LYS A 42 6.78 -2.81 12.48
C LYS A 42 7.19 -2.21 11.13
N THR A 43 8.16 -2.80 10.44
CA THR A 43 8.62 -2.29 9.12
C THR A 43 7.51 -2.31 8.05
N LEU A 44 6.58 -3.26 8.12
CA LEU A 44 5.43 -3.31 7.21
C LEU A 44 4.46 -2.14 7.45
N HIS A 45 4.17 -1.84 8.73
CA HIS A 45 3.30 -0.72 9.10
C HIS A 45 3.95 0.64 8.84
N GLU A 46 5.26 0.77 9.10
CA GLU A 46 6.03 1.98 8.79
C GLU A 46 6.02 2.24 7.28
N ARG A 47 6.22 1.20 6.46
CA ARG A 47 6.10 1.29 5.00
C ARG A 47 4.77 1.88 4.55
N ASN A 48 3.66 1.39 5.08
CA ASN A 48 2.35 1.93 4.76
C ASN A 48 2.19 3.39 5.23
N SER A 49 2.74 3.70 6.42
CA SER A 49 2.69 5.06 6.98
C SER A 49 3.46 6.09 6.16
N TRP A 50 4.62 5.70 5.59
CA TRP A 50 5.42 6.51 4.66
C TRP A 50 4.71 6.69 3.32
N MET A 51 4.12 5.63 2.75
CA MET A 51 3.30 5.73 1.54
C MET A 51 2.17 6.75 1.71
N LEU A 52 1.43 6.68 2.83
CA LEU A 52 0.34 7.63 3.13
C LEU A 52 0.82 9.03 3.49
N ARG A 53 2.08 9.22 3.88
CA ARG A 53 2.60 10.56 4.19
C ARG A 53 2.89 11.33 2.91
N ASP A 54 3.40 10.63 1.90
CA ASP A 54 3.88 11.25 0.67
C ASP A 54 2.82 11.20 -0.45
N ALA A 55 1.61 10.73 -0.17
CA ALA A 55 0.48 10.67 -1.11
C ALA A 55 -0.62 11.68 -0.73
N GLN A 56 -1.33 12.20 -1.72
CA GLN A 56 -2.50 13.08 -1.51
C GLN A 56 -3.85 12.33 -1.51
N ALA A 57 -3.88 11.10 -2.03
CA ALA A 57 -5.05 10.24 -2.08
C ALA A 57 -4.63 8.77 -2.03
N LEU A 58 -5.53 7.90 -1.55
CA LEU A 58 -5.33 6.46 -1.51
C LEU A 58 -6.23 5.78 -2.56
N VAL A 59 -5.64 4.97 -3.43
CA VAL A 59 -6.40 3.97 -4.20
C VAL A 59 -6.38 2.66 -3.43
N CYS A 60 -7.54 2.22 -2.95
CA CYS A 60 -7.69 0.99 -2.18
C CYS A 60 -8.46 -0.03 -3.01
N VAL A 61 -7.84 -1.16 -3.32
CA VAL A 61 -8.50 -2.31 -3.96
C VAL A 61 -8.68 -3.39 -2.91
N SER A 62 -9.91 -3.63 -2.47
CA SER A 62 -10.16 -4.59 -1.40
C SER A 62 -11.58 -5.15 -1.44
N ASP A 63 -11.79 -6.30 -0.78
CA ASP A 63 -13.11 -6.74 -0.36
C ASP A 63 -13.50 -5.94 0.91
N PRO A 64 -14.58 -5.13 0.91
CA PRO A 64 -14.99 -4.36 2.08
C PRO A 64 -15.44 -5.21 3.27
N GLU A 65 -15.80 -6.48 3.07
CA GLU A 65 -16.15 -7.40 4.16
C GLU A 65 -14.90 -7.93 4.87
N HIS A 66 -13.72 -7.88 4.24
CA HIS A 66 -12.47 -8.28 4.87
C HIS A 66 -11.92 -7.17 5.78
N ARG A 67 -12.22 -7.27 7.08
CA ARG A 67 -11.84 -6.28 8.10
C ARG A 67 -10.50 -6.57 8.80
N GLY A 68 -9.64 -7.37 8.18
CA GLY A 68 -8.35 -7.78 8.73
C GLY A 68 -7.15 -7.37 7.88
N GLY A 69 -5.95 -7.51 8.45
CA GLY A 69 -4.69 -7.40 7.73
C GLY A 69 -4.20 -5.98 7.39
N GLY A 70 -3.07 -5.91 6.68
CA GLY A 70 -2.36 -4.66 6.40
C GLY A 70 -3.15 -3.66 5.56
N THR A 71 -3.96 -4.13 4.61
CA THR A 71 -4.81 -3.26 3.77
C THR A 71 -5.86 -2.55 4.62
N HIS A 72 -6.58 -3.30 5.48
CA HIS A 72 -7.58 -2.71 6.37
C HIS A 72 -6.95 -1.68 7.32
N ALA A 73 -5.82 -2.03 7.96
CA ALA A 73 -5.10 -1.11 8.84
C ALA A 73 -4.65 0.18 8.11
N THR A 74 -4.18 0.07 6.87
CA THR A 74 -3.77 1.22 6.05
C THR A 74 -4.96 2.10 5.68
N LEU A 75 -6.09 1.49 5.33
CA LEU A 75 -7.33 2.21 5.03
C LEU A 75 -7.83 3.00 6.25
N GLN A 76 -7.78 2.42 7.45
CA GLN A 76 -8.14 3.14 8.68
C GLN A 76 -7.17 4.29 8.97
N GLN A 77 -5.87 4.10 8.72
CA GLN A 77 -4.89 5.17 8.85
C GLN A 77 -5.11 6.31 7.84
N ALA A 78 -5.51 6.00 6.60
CA ALA A 78 -5.85 7.02 5.61
C ALA A 78 -7.09 7.83 6.02
N ARG A 79 -8.12 7.14 6.53
CA ARG A 79 -9.35 7.77 7.06
C ARG A 79 -9.06 8.68 8.25
N SER A 80 -8.25 8.24 9.20
CA SER A 80 -7.88 9.08 10.36
C SER A 80 -7.07 10.32 9.97
N ARG A 81 -6.33 10.25 8.85
CA ARG A 81 -5.62 11.38 8.24
C ARG A 81 -6.51 12.27 7.37
N ARG A 82 -7.82 12.00 7.28
CA ARG A 82 -8.75 12.73 6.39
C ARG A 82 -8.23 12.75 4.94
N MET A 83 -7.67 11.63 4.48
CA MET A 83 -7.20 11.47 3.10
C MET A 83 -8.34 11.00 2.19
N PRO A 84 -8.54 11.60 1.00
CA PRO A 84 -9.45 11.08 -0.01
C PRO A 84 -9.12 9.63 -0.38
N VAL A 85 -10.14 8.77 -0.48
CA VAL A 85 -9.97 7.36 -0.84
C VAL A 85 -10.78 7.02 -2.08
N ILE A 86 -10.11 6.54 -3.13
CA ILE A 86 -10.74 5.86 -4.25
C ILE A 86 -10.81 4.38 -3.90
N HIS A 87 -11.99 3.90 -3.53
CA HIS A 87 -12.22 2.51 -3.14
C HIS A 87 -12.78 1.71 -4.31
N ILE A 88 -12.05 0.67 -4.73
CA ILE A 88 -12.47 -0.33 -5.69
C ILE A 88 -12.90 -1.58 -4.91
N ASP A 89 -14.22 -1.83 -4.86
CA ASP A 89 -14.83 -3.02 -4.26
C ASP A 89 -14.73 -4.18 -5.24
N VAL A 90 -13.83 -5.14 -4.96
CA VAL A 90 -13.60 -6.29 -5.86
C VAL A 90 -14.77 -7.27 -5.90
N ARG A 91 -15.63 -7.27 -4.87
CA ARG A 91 -16.78 -8.17 -4.76
C ARG A 91 -17.96 -7.64 -5.55
N ARG A 92 -18.24 -6.35 -5.44
CA ARG A 92 -19.31 -5.67 -6.21
C ARG A 92 -18.87 -5.16 -7.57
N ARG A 93 -17.55 -5.11 -7.83
CA ARG A 93 -16.92 -4.50 -9.01
C ARG A 93 -17.34 -3.03 -9.19
N ASP A 94 -17.38 -2.32 -8.07
CA ASP A 94 -17.81 -0.94 -7.98
C ASP A 94 -16.64 -0.04 -7.55
N THR A 95 -16.63 1.22 -8.00
CA THR A 95 -15.59 2.19 -7.66
C THR A 95 -16.23 3.45 -7.08
N ARG A 96 -15.77 3.86 -5.90
CA ARG A 96 -16.28 5.05 -5.19
C ARG A 96 -15.15 5.97 -4.77
N LEU A 97 -15.39 7.27 -4.88
CA LEU A 97 -14.57 8.28 -4.22
C LEU A 97 -15.21 8.61 -2.87
N VAL A 98 -14.44 8.47 -1.79
CA VAL A 98 -14.83 8.86 -0.43
C VAL A 98 -14.03 10.08 -0.06
N LEU A 99 -14.69 11.22 0.10
CA LEU A 99 -14.04 12.45 0.54
C LEU A 99 -14.04 12.55 2.07
N PRO A 100 -13.10 13.31 2.65
CA PRO A 100 -12.97 13.41 4.11
C PRO A 100 -14.16 14.08 4.83
N HIS A 101 -15.04 14.73 4.07
CA HIS A 101 -16.24 15.39 4.57
C HIS A 101 -17.51 14.55 4.44
N ASP A 102 -17.42 13.37 3.81
CA ASP A 102 -18.56 12.46 3.58
C ASP A 102 -18.69 11.39 4.68
N SER A 103 -18.04 11.56 5.84
CA SER A 103 -17.95 10.56 6.93
C SER A 103 -18.31 11.13 8.30
#